data_AF-A0A974WKP4-F1
#
_entry.id   AF-A0A974WKP4-F1
#
_cell.length_a   1.000
_cell.length_b   1.000
_cell.length_c   1.000
_cell.angle_alpha   90.00
_cell.angle_beta   90.00
_cell.angle_gamma   90.00
#
_symmetry.space_group_name_H-M   'P 1'
#
loop_
_entity.id
_entity.type
_entity.pdbx_description
1 polymer ?
#
loop_
_entity_poly.entity_id
_entity_poly.type
_entity_poly.pdbx_seq_one_letter_code
_entity_poly.pdbx_strand_id
1 'polypeptide(L)'
;MYETYLKNTDFIRIPNDINIFKDKDIYQSGVVVNAFYNIFSEFKAIKVNGKENLYITSKKLKESNIDLNLIKDFVNKVSDWVGDKFFTIESLLDSEFEHELIQEFGFDNIFYEFILQQFSDRFKSIMSSPRIFKKNTNRQNINFSNFVEHIIFSQFWKYDSDEPINAYDIEEYVLETYKYKFNSAKLKEVINSIGFYYDDVSHSIYYSKEEYIDII
;
A
#
# COMPACT_ATOMS: atom_id res chain seq x y z
N MET A 1 1.58 -10.63 -42.60
CA MET A 1 2.86 -10.56 -41.84
C MET A 1 2.65 -10.43 -40.32
N TYR A 2 1.48 -9.96 -39.84
CA TYR A 2 1.09 -10.02 -38.41
C TYR A 2 0.45 -11.36 -37.98
N GLU A 3 -0.17 -12.11 -38.89
CA GLU A 3 -0.75 -13.43 -38.57
C GLU A 3 0.28 -14.56 -38.41
N THR A 4 1.55 -14.31 -38.77
CA THR A 4 2.61 -15.32 -38.69
C THR A 4 3.34 -15.29 -37.34
N TYR A 5 3.30 -14.15 -36.61
CA TYR A 5 3.94 -14.02 -35.30
C TYR A 5 3.13 -14.62 -34.14
N LEU A 6 1.84 -14.88 -34.35
CA LEU A 6 0.99 -15.62 -33.41
C LEU A 6 1.11 -17.15 -33.54
N LYS A 7 1.89 -17.65 -34.51
CA LYS A 7 2.07 -19.09 -34.75
C LYS A 7 3.32 -19.70 -34.10
N ASN A 8 4.22 -18.88 -33.55
CA ASN A 8 5.50 -19.33 -32.98
C ASN A 8 5.75 -18.85 -31.53
N THR A 9 4.72 -18.35 -30.86
CA THR A 9 4.71 -18.27 -29.40
C THR A 9 3.94 -19.48 -28.92
N ASP A 10 4.56 -20.33 -28.11
CA ASP A 10 3.88 -21.44 -27.46
C ASP A 10 2.79 -20.90 -26.52
N PHE A 11 1.60 -20.66 -27.09
CA PHE A 11 0.37 -20.50 -26.36
C PHE A 11 0.04 -21.85 -25.73
N ILE A 12 0.44 -22.02 -24.48
CA ILE A 12 -0.01 -23.18 -23.70
C ILE A 12 -1.46 -22.93 -23.32
N ARG A 13 -2.32 -23.67 -24.02
CA ARG A 13 -3.70 -23.98 -23.66
C ARG A 13 -3.71 -24.39 -22.18
N ILE A 14 -4.61 -23.81 -21.40
CA ILE A 14 -4.82 -24.11 -19.98
C ILE A 14 -5.40 -25.53 -19.87
N PRO A 15 -4.61 -26.49 -19.38
CA PRO A 15 -5.05 -27.31 -18.24
C PRO A 15 -3.91 -27.59 -17.25
N ASN A 16 -4.17 -27.25 -15.98
CA ASN A 16 -3.42 -27.60 -14.77
C ASN A 16 -1.96 -27.12 -14.68
N ASP A 17 -1.62 -26.65 -13.49
CA ASP A 17 -0.26 -26.40 -12.98
C ASP A 17 0.41 -25.07 -13.36
N ILE A 18 0.31 -24.13 -12.40
CA ILE A 18 1.25 -23.03 -12.07
C ILE A 18 1.89 -22.32 -13.28
N ASN A 19 1.35 -21.16 -13.66
CA ASN A 19 2.05 -20.25 -14.58
C ASN A 19 2.96 -19.29 -13.81
N ILE A 20 4.26 -19.60 -13.79
CA ILE A 20 5.32 -18.64 -13.50
C ILE A 20 5.52 -17.81 -14.77
N PHE A 21 5.05 -16.57 -14.78
CA PHE A 21 5.24 -15.69 -15.93
C PHE A 21 6.53 -14.88 -15.76
N LYS A 22 7.58 -15.21 -16.52
CA LYS A 22 8.80 -14.41 -16.63
C LYS A 22 8.83 -13.72 -17.98
N ASP A 23 8.27 -12.51 -18.08
CA ASP A 23 8.70 -11.60 -19.15
C ASP A 23 8.52 -10.14 -18.74
N LYS A 24 9.43 -9.24 -19.13
CA LYS A 24 9.49 -7.87 -18.59
C LYS A 24 8.77 -6.81 -19.45
N ASP A 25 8.55 -7.08 -20.73
CA ASP A 25 8.22 -6.01 -21.69
C ASP A 25 6.74 -5.93 -22.10
N ILE A 26 5.98 -7.04 -22.00
CA ILE A 26 4.57 -7.08 -22.41
C ILE A 26 3.65 -6.42 -21.35
N TYR A 27 4.11 -6.38 -20.10
CA TYR A 27 3.33 -5.92 -18.93
C TYR A 27 3.20 -4.40 -18.81
N GLN A 28 3.89 -3.62 -19.65
CA GLN A 28 3.84 -2.16 -19.59
C GLN A 28 2.79 -1.55 -20.53
N SER A 29 2.18 -2.35 -21.42
CA SER A 29 1.11 -1.83 -22.27
C SER A 29 -0.18 -1.64 -21.45
N GLY A 30 -0.81 -0.46 -21.54
CA GLY A 30 -2.02 -0.14 -20.78
C GLY A 30 -3.17 -1.13 -21.02
N VAL A 31 -3.20 -1.81 -22.17
CA VAL A 31 -4.18 -2.84 -22.51
C VAL A 31 -3.96 -4.12 -21.69
N VAL A 32 -2.71 -4.56 -21.55
CA VAL A 32 -2.34 -5.74 -20.75
C VAL A 32 -2.54 -5.47 -19.26
N VAL A 33 -2.17 -4.27 -18.80
CA VAL A 33 -2.44 -3.81 -17.43
C VAL A 33 -3.94 -3.85 -17.11
N ASN A 34 -4.80 -3.35 -18.01
CA ASN A 34 -6.26 -3.38 -17.83
C ASN A 34 -6.86 -4.79 -17.87
N ALA A 35 -6.34 -5.67 -18.74
CA ALA A 35 -6.75 -7.08 -18.77
C ALA A 35 -6.36 -7.80 -17.47
N PHE A 36 -5.18 -7.52 -16.94
CA PHE A 36 -4.74 -7.99 -15.63
C PHE A 36 -5.62 -7.42 -14.50
N TYR A 37 -5.95 -6.13 -14.50
CA TYR A 37 -6.88 -5.55 -13.54
C TYR A 37 -8.26 -6.23 -13.54
N ASN A 38 -8.81 -6.57 -14.72
CA ASN A 38 -10.08 -7.30 -14.82
C ASN A 38 -9.99 -8.76 -14.35
N ILE A 39 -8.82 -9.38 -14.48
CA ILE A 39 -8.55 -10.71 -13.93
C ILE A 39 -8.40 -10.61 -12.39
N PHE A 40 -7.75 -9.58 -11.90
CA PHE A 40 -7.49 -9.36 -10.48
C PHE A 40 -8.75 -8.93 -9.70
N SER A 41 -9.61 -8.09 -10.30
CA SER A 41 -10.85 -7.60 -9.70
C SER A 41 -11.88 -8.69 -9.38
N GLU A 42 -11.75 -9.86 -10.02
CA GLU A 42 -12.54 -11.06 -9.74
C GLU A 42 -11.76 -12.15 -8.99
N PHE A 43 -10.60 -11.82 -8.40
CA PHE A 43 -9.66 -12.76 -7.78
C PHE A 43 -9.20 -13.90 -8.70
N LYS A 44 -9.31 -13.76 -10.03
CA LYS A 44 -8.92 -14.84 -10.96
C LYS A 44 -7.41 -15.11 -10.91
N ALA A 45 -6.62 -14.09 -10.56
CA ALA A 45 -5.21 -14.23 -10.21
C ALA A 45 -4.79 -13.21 -9.13
N ILE A 46 -3.77 -13.54 -8.33
CA ILE A 46 -3.19 -12.68 -7.29
C ILE A 46 -1.66 -12.69 -7.44
N LYS A 47 -1.02 -11.53 -7.32
CA LYS A 47 0.45 -11.44 -7.36
C LYS A 47 1.03 -11.97 -6.05
N VAL A 48 1.96 -12.92 -6.11
CA VAL A 48 2.55 -13.55 -4.91
C VAL A 48 3.98 -13.11 -4.63
N ASN A 49 4.67 -12.56 -5.63
CA ASN A 49 6.06 -12.09 -5.48
C ASN A 49 6.30 -10.83 -6.31
N GLY A 50 6.89 -9.82 -5.67
CA GLY A 50 7.12 -8.50 -6.27
C GLY A 50 8.30 -8.47 -7.22
N LYS A 51 9.32 -9.28 -6.97
CA LYS A 51 10.59 -9.31 -7.72
C LYS A 51 10.46 -10.12 -9.01
N GLU A 52 9.65 -11.18 -9.00
CA GLU A 52 9.62 -12.17 -10.08
C GLU A 52 8.35 -12.16 -10.94
N ASN A 53 7.46 -11.17 -10.80
CA ASN A 53 6.17 -11.12 -11.53
C ASN A 53 5.40 -12.47 -11.47
N LEU A 54 5.39 -13.08 -10.28
CA LEU A 54 4.70 -14.35 -10.05
C LEU A 54 3.26 -14.11 -9.65
N TYR A 55 2.36 -14.92 -10.21
CA TYR A 55 0.93 -14.86 -9.95
C TYR A 55 0.37 -16.26 -9.65
N ILE A 56 -0.59 -16.33 -8.73
CA ILE A 56 -1.34 -17.54 -8.41
C ILE A 56 -2.79 -17.37 -8.84
N THR A 57 -3.39 -18.41 -9.42
CA THR A 57 -4.80 -18.37 -9.86
C THR A 57 -5.74 -18.74 -8.71
N SER A 58 -7.01 -18.32 -8.78
CA SER A 58 -8.03 -18.72 -7.80
C SER A 58 -8.19 -20.25 -7.68
N LYS A 59 -8.02 -20.97 -8.79
CA LYS A 59 -8.04 -22.44 -8.78
C LYS A 59 -6.91 -22.99 -7.90
N LYS A 60 -5.69 -22.50 -8.09
CA LYS A 60 -4.53 -22.96 -7.33
C LYS A 60 -4.60 -22.56 -5.85
N LEU A 61 -5.12 -21.37 -5.55
CA LEU A 61 -5.41 -20.96 -4.17
C LEU A 61 -6.36 -21.96 -3.50
N LYS A 62 -7.47 -22.33 -4.16
CA LYS A 62 -8.41 -23.34 -3.63
C LYS A 62 -7.78 -24.72 -3.45
N GLU A 63 -6.94 -25.16 -4.39
CA GLU A 63 -6.17 -26.42 -4.26
C GLU A 63 -5.22 -26.40 -3.06
N SER A 64 -4.73 -25.21 -2.68
CA SER A 64 -3.91 -24.98 -1.50
C SER A 64 -4.74 -24.62 -0.25
N ASN A 65 -6.04 -24.92 -0.22
CA ASN A 65 -6.98 -24.58 0.87
C ASN A 65 -7.12 -23.07 1.18
N ILE A 66 -6.65 -22.19 0.30
CA ILE A 66 -6.92 -20.75 0.38
C ILE A 66 -8.17 -20.47 -0.45
N ASP A 67 -9.33 -20.52 0.21
CA ASP A 67 -10.59 -20.18 -0.42
C ASP A 67 -10.96 -18.69 -0.24
N LEU A 68 -12.06 -18.28 -0.88
CA LEU A 68 -12.55 -16.91 -0.78
C LEU A 68 -13.02 -16.56 0.64
N ASN A 69 -13.42 -17.54 1.45
CA ASN A 69 -13.85 -17.29 2.82
C ASN A 69 -12.67 -16.93 3.70
N LEU A 70 -11.54 -17.65 3.57
CA LEU A 70 -10.29 -17.34 4.28
C LEU A 70 -9.77 -15.94 3.89
N ILE A 71 -9.83 -15.59 2.60
CA ILE A 71 -9.45 -14.25 2.13
C ILE A 71 -10.37 -13.16 2.70
N LYS A 72 -11.69 -13.41 2.75
CA LYS A 72 -12.65 -12.47 3.35
C LYS A 72 -12.48 -12.35 4.86
N ASP A 73 -12.18 -13.44 5.55
CA ASP A 73 -11.87 -13.44 6.98
C ASP A 73 -10.64 -12.56 7.25
N PHE A 74 -9.58 -12.73 6.47
CA PHE A 74 -8.38 -11.89 6.53
C PHE A 74 -8.73 -10.41 6.41
N VAL A 75 -9.49 -10.05 5.38
CA VAL A 75 -9.92 -8.66 5.12
C VAL A 75 -10.76 -8.10 6.27
N ASN A 76 -11.65 -8.91 6.86
CA ASN A 76 -12.44 -8.52 8.02
C ASN A 76 -11.54 -8.29 9.24
N LYS A 77 -10.67 -9.25 9.59
CA LYS A 77 -9.78 -9.14 10.75
C LYS A 77 -8.84 -7.94 10.63
N VAL A 78 -8.28 -7.70 9.44
CA VAL A 78 -7.49 -6.47 9.18
C VAL A 78 -8.34 -5.23 9.43
N SER A 79 -9.57 -5.19 8.92
CA SER A 79 -10.45 -4.02 9.05
C SER A 79 -10.85 -3.72 10.49
N ASP A 80 -10.97 -4.74 11.32
CA ASP A 80 -11.28 -4.62 12.74
C ASP A 80 -10.03 -4.23 13.55
N TRP A 81 -8.88 -4.79 13.18
CA TRP A 81 -7.60 -4.52 13.85
C TRP A 81 -7.12 -3.07 13.68
N VAL A 82 -7.08 -2.58 12.44
CA VAL A 82 -6.46 -1.28 12.13
C VAL A 82 -7.30 -0.08 12.57
N GLY A 83 -8.60 -0.27 12.80
CA GLY A 83 -9.54 0.82 13.07
C GLY A 83 -9.51 1.88 11.97
N ASP A 84 -9.27 3.13 12.34
CA ASP A 84 -9.19 4.29 11.43
C ASP A 84 -7.75 4.73 11.10
N LYS A 85 -6.74 3.94 11.51
CA LYS A 85 -5.32 4.26 11.30
C LYS A 85 -4.89 3.98 9.86
N PHE A 86 -3.85 4.68 9.42
CA PHE A 86 -3.10 4.27 8.26
C PHE A 86 -2.19 3.09 8.60
N PHE A 87 -1.97 2.20 7.64
CA PHE A 87 -1.13 1.01 7.81
C PHE A 87 -0.50 0.55 6.48
N THR A 88 0.65 -0.09 6.56
CA THR A 88 1.19 -1.01 5.54
C THR A 88 1.06 -2.45 6.03
N ILE A 89 1.30 -3.43 5.16
CA ILE A 89 1.37 -4.83 5.58
C ILE A 89 2.50 -5.02 6.60
N GLU A 90 3.67 -4.39 6.40
CA GLU A 90 4.76 -4.41 7.36
C GLU A 90 4.33 -3.86 8.73
N SER A 91 3.73 -2.67 8.79
CA SER A 91 3.28 -2.10 10.07
C SER A 91 2.22 -2.96 10.76
N LEU A 92 1.42 -3.70 9.97
CA LEU A 92 0.41 -4.61 10.49
C LEU A 92 1.09 -5.84 11.11
N LEU A 93 2.05 -6.45 10.43
CA LEU A 93 2.82 -7.59 10.93
C LEU A 93 3.65 -7.23 12.17
N ASP A 94 4.22 -6.02 12.21
CA ASP A 94 4.96 -5.50 13.37
C ASP A 94 4.03 -5.20 14.57
N SER A 95 2.71 -5.16 14.36
CA SER A 95 1.72 -4.87 15.39
C SER A 95 1.12 -6.11 16.07
N GLU A 96 1.77 -7.27 16.04
CA GLU A 96 1.23 -8.55 16.56
C GLU A 96 -0.08 -9.00 15.89
N PHE A 97 -0.37 -8.52 14.67
CA PHE A 97 -1.52 -8.98 13.92
C PHE A 97 -1.34 -10.45 13.51
N GLU A 98 -2.30 -11.29 13.92
CA GLU A 98 -2.28 -12.72 13.61
C GLU A 98 -3.44 -13.14 12.71
N HIS A 99 -3.11 -13.92 11.68
CA HIS A 99 -4.09 -14.55 10.81
C HIS A 99 -3.51 -15.83 10.20
N GLU A 100 -4.32 -16.87 10.08
CA GLU A 100 -3.98 -18.17 9.48
C GLU A 100 -3.33 -18.01 8.08
N LEU A 101 -3.93 -17.18 7.22
CA LEU A 101 -3.39 -16.83 5.90
C LEU A 101 -1.93 -16.33 5.91
N ILE A 102 -1.50 -15.65 6.98
CA ILE A 102 -0.11 -15.18 7.11
C ILE A 102 0.78 -16.30 7.64
N GLN A 103 0.36 -16.91 8.75
CA GLN A 103 1.18 -17.86 9.52
C GLN A 103 1.41 -19.18 8.76
N GLU A 104 0.41 -19.67 8.02
CA GLU A 104 0.49 -20.96 7.36
C GLU A 104 1.11 -20.90 5.95
N PHE A 105 1.00 -19.76 5.26
CA PHE A 105 1.36 -19.67 3.84
C PHE A 105 2.58 -18.78 3.55
N GLY A 106 2.91 -17.82 4.42
CA GLY A 106 4.18 -17.10 4.36
C GLY A 106 4.47 -16.36 3.04
N PHE A 107 3.44 -15.88 2.34
CA PHE A 107 3.64 -15.08 1.11
C PHE A 107 4.33 -13.74 1.39
N ASP A 108 4.95 -13.16 0.36
CA ASP A 108 5.49 -11.80 0.43
C ASP A 108 4.39 -10.76 0.66
N ASN A 109 4.74 -9.61 1.24
CA ASN A 109 3.79 -8.54 1.58
C ASN A 109 2.92 -8.09 0.40
N ILE A 110 3.47 -8.09 -0.81
CA ILE A 110 2.74 -7.76 -2.03
C ILE A 110 1.49 -8.64 -2.24
N PHE A 111 1.50 -9.89 -1.79
CA PHE A 111 0.33 -10.76 -1.88
C PHE A 111 -0.83 -10.20 -1.06
N TYR A 112 -0.58 -9.87 0.20
CA TYR A 112 -1.59 -9.30 1.09
C TYR A 112 -1.99 -7.90 0.64
N GLU A 113 -1.05 -7.07 0.16
CA GLU A 113 -1.36 -5.78 -0.45
C GLU A 113 -2.34 -5.91 -1.63
N PHE A 114 -2.10 -6.88 -2.52
CA PHE A 114 -2.97 -7.14 -3.66
C PHE A 114 -4.36 -7.61 -3.24
N ILE A 115 -4.45 -8.45 -2.21
CA ILE A 115 -5.73 -8.86 -1.61
C ILE A 115 -6.50 -7.63 -1.15
N LEU A 116 -5.90 -6.80 -0.28
CA LEU A 116 -6.56 -5.62 0.28
C LEU A 116 -6.99 -4.63 -0.80
N GLN A 117 -6.19 -4.48 -1.87
CA GLN A 117 -6.52 -3.60 -3.00
C GLN A 117 -7.80 -4.04 -3.74
N GLN A 118 -8.11 -5.34 -3.79
CA GLN A 118 -9.36 -5.81 -4.42
C GLN A 118 -10.61 -5.43 -3.62
N PHE A 119 -10.49 -5.24 -2.31
CA PHE A 119 -11.57 -4.79 -1.42
C PHE A 119 -11.58 -3.25 -1.30
N SER A 120 -11.67 -2.57 -2.44
CA SER A 120 -11.60 -1.09 -2.52
C SER A 120 -12.79 -0.36 -1.87
N ASP A 121 -13.88 -1.09 -1.62
CA ASP A 121 -15.01 -0.67 -0.80
C ASP A 121 -14.66 -0.59 0.69
N ARG A 122 -13.66 -1.37 1.14
CA ARG A 122 -13.21 -1.44 2.53
C ARG A 122 -11.90 -0.72 2.79
N PHE A 123 -11.01 -0.68 1.82
CA PHE A 123 -9.70 -0.05 1.94
C PHE A 123 -9.41 0.88 0.77
N LYS A 124 -8.75 1.99 1.05
CA LYS A 124 -8.15 2.87 0.05
C LYS A 124 -6.64 2.85 0.22
N SER A 125 -5.91 2.97 -0.89
CA SER A 125 -4.44 3.04 -0.89
C SER A 125 -3.97 4.34 -1.54
N ILE A 126 -2.96 4.99 -0.96
CA ILE A 126 -2.42 6.29 -1.43
C ILE A 126 -1.02 6.22 -2.05
N MET A 127 -0.40 5.04 -2.06
CA MET A 127 0.96 4.79 -2.59
C MET A 127 1.02 3.45 -3.33
N SER A 128 2.06 3.29 -4.15
CA SER A 128 2.28 2.09 -4.96
C SER A 128 3.25 1.06 -4.35
N SER A 129 4.23 1.47 -3.53
CA SER A 129 5.21 0.55 -2.93
C SER A 129 6.03 1.21 -1.79
N PRO A 130 5.98 0.69 -0.54
CA PRO A 130 4.89 -0.14 -0.03
C PRO A 130 3.55 0.61 -0.15
N ARG A 131 2.46 -0.15 -0.25
CA ARG A 131 1.13 0.45 -0.28
C ARG A 131 0.70 0.85 1.13
N ILE A 132 0.46 2.14 1.30
CA ILE A 132 -0.17 2.66 2.53
C ILE A 132 -1.68 2.60 2.34
N PHE A 133 -2.33 1.84 3.21
CA PHE A 133 -3.76 1.65 3.27
C PHE A 133 -4.40 2.45 4.40
N LYS A 134 -5.67 2.76 4.23
CA LYS A 134 -6.57 3.19 5.29
C LYS A 134 -7.97 2.61 5.04
N LYS A 135 -8.70 2.36 6.12
CA LYS A 135 -10.10 1.95 6.04
C LYS A 135 -10.91 3.00 5.28
N ASN A 136 -11.70 2.55 4.31
CA ASN A 136 -12.54 3.41 3.49
C ASN A 136 -13.83 3.74 4.22
N THR A 137 -13.76 4.69 5.15
CA THR A 137 -14.94 5.24 5.80
C THR A 137 -15.47 6.42 4.97
N ASN A 138 -16.74 6.36 4.58
CA ASN A 138 -17.46 7.44 3.90
C ASN A 138 -16.93 7.89 2.52
N ARG A 139 -16.23 7.02 1.78
CA ARG A 139 -15.71 7.34 0.43
C ARG A 139 -14.82 8.59 0.39
N GLN A 140 -14.17 8.91 1.50
CA GLN A 140 -13.23 10.04 1.54
C GLN A 140 -12.09 9.81 0.56
N ASN A 141 -11.74 10.87 -0.17
CA ASN A 141 -10.57 10.84 -1.04
C ASN A 141 -9.34 11.03 -0.15
N ILE A 142 -8.72 9.93 0.25
CA ILE A 142 -7.49 9.96 1.03
C ILE A 142 -6.30 10.24 0.11
N ASN A 143 -5.37 11.07 0.55
CA ASN A 143 -4.14 11.38 -0.17
C ASN A 143 -2.94 11.39 0.79
N PHE A 144 -1.76 11.72 0.26
CA PHE A 144 -0.54 11.78 1.05
C PHE A 144 -0.57 12.89 2.12
N SER A 145 -1.22 14.02 1.84
CA SER A 145 -1.39 15.09 2.83
C SER A 145 -2.19 14.62 4.04
N ASN A 146 -3.28 13.87 3.84
CA ASN A 146 -4.05 13.29 4.95
C ASN A 146 -3.23 12.28 5.78
N PHE A 147 -2.27 11.60 5.16
CA PHE A 147 -1.39 10.67 5.86
C PHE A 147 -0.35 11.40 6.72
N VAL A 148 0.31 12.41 6.17
CA VAL A 148 1.26 13.23 6.93
C VAL A 148 0.57 13.96 8.08
N GLU A 149 -0.59 14.57 7.82
CA GLU A 149 -1.42 15.20 8.85
C GLU A 149 -1.78 14.22 9.97
N HIS A 150 -2.19 13.00 9.64
CA HIS A 150 -2.45 11.96 10.63
C HIS A 150 -1.23 11.62 11.48
N ILE A 151 -0.04 11.53 10.88
CA ILE A 151 1.20 11.25 11.62
C ILE A 151 1.50 12.38 12.60
N ILE A 152 1.45 13.62 12.11
CA ILE A 152 1.72 14.83 12.91
C ILE A 152 0.82 14.84 14.15
N PHE A 153 -0.50 14.73 13.98
CA PHE A 153 -1.42 14.79 15.13
C PHE A 153 -1.44 13.53 16.00
N SER A 154 -1.14 12.36 15.45
CA SER A 154 -1.20 11.12 16.24
C SER A 154 0.09 10.81 17.00
N GLN A 155 1.23 11.30 16.53
CA GLN A 155 2.55 10.96 17.08
C GLN A 155 3.29 12.16 17.68
N PHE A 156 3.28 13.30 17.01
CA PHE A 156 4.15 14.42 17.37
C PHE A 156 3.42 15.48 18.20
N TRP A 157 2.31 16.02 17.70
CA TRP A 157 1.43 16.95 18.42
C TRP A 157 0.33 16.23 19.18
N LYS A 158 0.72 15.17 19.87
CA LYS A 158 -0.18 14.43 20.74
C LYS A 158 -0.34 15.21 22.05
N TYR A 159 -1.57 15.32 22.55
CA TYR A 159 -1.88 15.96 23.85
C TYR A 159 -1.58 17.47 23.93
N ASP A 160 -1.96 18.24 22.91
CA ASP A 160 -1.81 19.71 22.87
C ASP A 160 -0.35 20.20 23.04
N SER A 161 0.62 19.39 22.62
CA SER A 161 1.99 19.87 22.42
C SER A 161 2.05 20.62 21.10
N ASP A 162 2.35 21.92 21.16
CA ASP A 162 2.63 22.75 19.98
C ASP A 162 4.15 22.89 19.75
N GLU A 163 4.95 21.98 20.32
CA GLU A 163 6.40 22.02 20.15
C GLU A 163 6.78 21.84 18.67
N PRO A 164 7.76 22.61 18.16
CA PRO A 164 8.20 22.48 16.78
C PRO A 164 8.67 21.05 16.48
N ILE A 165 8.23 20.49 15.36
CA ILE A 165 8.59 19.13 14.94
C ILE A 165 9.78 19.21 14.00
N ASN A 166 10.83 18.45 14.26
CA ASN A 166 11.88 18.26 13.27
C ASN A 166 11.36 17.38 12.12
N ALA A 167 11.41 17.89 10.89
CA ALA A 167 10.94 17.19 9.70
C ALA A 167 11.64 15.84 9.48
N TYR A 168 12.90 15.72 9.89
CA TYR A 168 13.64 14.45 9.82
C TYR A 168 13.05 13.37 10.71
N ASP A 169 12.46 13.74 11.86
CA ASP A 169 11.82 12.78 12.76
C ASP A 169 10.56 12.21 12.11
N ILE A 170 9.83 13.01 11.33
CA ILE A 170 8.68 12.52 10.53
C ILE A 170 9.17 11.55 9.45
N GLU A 171 10.25 11.90 8.73
CA GLU A 171 10.84 11.03 7.71
C GLU A 171 11.28 9.69 8.28
N GLU A 172 11.99 9.73 9.41
CA GLU A 172 12.45 8.55 10.14
C GLU A 172 11.28 7.71 10.62
N TYR A 173 10.31 8.31 11.31
CA TYR A 173 9.13 7.60 11.79
C TYR A 173 8.37 6.89 10.67
N VAL A 174 8.21 7.54 9.51
CA VAL A 174 7.51 6.92 8.37
C VAL A 174 8.31 5.79 7.75
N LEU A 175 9.64 5.96 7.65
CA LEU A 175 10.51 4.91 7.16
C LEU A 175 10.51 3.71 8.11
N GLU A 176 10.56 3.92 9.41
CA GLU A 176 10.61 2.85 10.40
C GLU A 176 9.27 2.14 10.55
N THR A 177 8.16 2.88 10.63
CA THR A 177 6.84 2.31 10.89
C THR A 177 6.21 1.75 9.62
N TYR A 178 6.25 2.51 8.53
CA TYR A 178 5.53 2.17 7.30
C TYR A 178 6.44 1.63 6.20
N LYS A 179 7.76 1.59 6.42
CA LYS A 179 8.76 1.21 5.40
C LYS A 179 8.66 2.04 4.12
N TYR A 180 8.09 3.24 4.23
CA TYR A 180 7.88 4.15 3.11
C TYR A 180 8.89 5.28 3.16
N LYS A 181 9.56 5.53 2.04
CA LYS A 181 10.51 6.63 1.88
C LYS A 181 9.92 7.69 0.97
N PHE A 182 9.91 8.94 1.43
CA PHE A 182 9.67 10.12 0.62
C PHE A 182 10.86 11.08 0.71
N ASN A 183 10.85 12.13 -0.11
CA ASN A 183 11.88 13.16 -0.06
C ASN A 183 11.38 14.39 0.71
N SER A 184 12.31 15.15 1.28
CA SER A 184 12.00 16.33 2.10
C SER A 184 11.27 17.43 1.32
N ALA A 185 11.51 17.52 0.01
CA ALA A 185 10.78 18.46 -0.85
C ALA A 185 9.27 18.16 -0.88
N LYS A 186 8.90 16.88 -1.00
CA LYS A 186 7.50 16.42 -0.97
C LYS A 186 6.89 16.62 0.42
N LEU A 187 7.66 16.41 1.48
CA LEU A 187 7.20 16.71 2.84
C LEU A 187 6.89 18.20 2.98
N LYS A 188 7.84 19.07 2.62
CA LYS A 188 7.68 20.53 2.67
C LYS A 188 6.45 21.00 1.88
N GLU A 189 6.24 20.49 0.67
CA GLU A 189 5.05 20.78 -0.13
C GLU A 189 3.76 20.43 0.63
N VAL A 190 3.74 19.24 1.24
CA VAL A 190 2.60 18.78 2.04
C VAL A 190 2.38 19.64 3.27
N ILE A 191 3.41 19.92 4.07
CA ILE A 191 3.35 20.78 5.26
C ILE A 191 2.70 22.13 4.92
N ASN A 192 3.16 22.77 3.85
CA ASN A 192 2.58 24.04 3.40
C ASN A 192 1.11 23.87 2.95
N SER A 193 0.78 22.77 2.26
CA SER A 193 -0.59 22.51 1.78
C SER A 193 -1.62 22.24 2.88
N ILE A 194 -1.17 21.67 4.01
CA ILE A 194 -2.03 21.39 5.17
C ILE A 194 -2.12 22.59 6.13
N GLY A 195 -1.38 23.68 5.84
CA GLY A 195 -1.49 24.95 6.55
C GLY A 195 -0.47 25.15 7.69
N PHE A 196 0.54 24.28 7.80
CA PHE A 196 1.63 24.44 8.76
C PHE A 196 2.81 25.21 8.14
N TYR A 197 3.75 25.65 8.98
CA TYR A 197 4.89 26.45 8.57
C TYR A 197 6.18 25.63 8.63
N TYR A 198 7.03 25.75 7.62
CA TYR A 198 8.29 25.02 7.51
C TYR A 198 9.47 25.99 7.47
N ASP A 199 10.46 25.80 8.35
CA ASP A 199 11.74 26.49 8.29
C ASP A 199 12.79 25.69 7.53
N ASP A 200 13.36 26.27 6.47
CA ASP A 200 14.39 25.64 5.65
C ASP A 200 15.75 25.50 6.35
N VAL A 201 16.03 26.35 7.34
CA VAL A 201 17.33 26.32 8.03
C VAL A 201 17.35 25.21 9.08
N SER A 202 16.41 25.24 10.01
CA SER A 202 16.31 24.26 11.10
C SER A 202 15.59 22.97 10.70
N HIS A 203 14.88 22.95 9.56
CA HIS A 203 14.00 21.85 9.15
C HIS A 203 12.85 21.61 10.15
N SER A 204 12.44 22.66 10.88
CA SER A 204 11.37 22.59 11.87
C SER A 204 10.01 22.92 11.25
N ILE A 205 8.98 22.26 11.76
CA ILE A 205 7.58 22.43 11.39
C ILE A 205 6.84 23.04 12.58
N TYR A 206 6.08 24.10 12.33
CA TYR A 206 5.35 24.86 13.33
C TYR A 206 3.85 24.82 13.06
N TYR A 207 3.07 24.76 14.14
CA TYR A 207 1.62 24.73 14.06
C TYR A 207 1.06 26.08 13.61
N SER A 208 1.60 27.17 14.17
CA SER A 208 1.12 28.53 13.95
C SER A 208 2.16 29.45 13.31
N LYS A 209 1.67 30.57 12.75
CA LYS A 209 2.53 31.60 12.17
C LYS A 209 3.27 32.38 13.25
N GLU A 210 2.61 32.57 14.38
CA GLU A 210 3.14 33.28 15.54
C GLU A 210 4.41 32.59 16.04
N GLU A 211 4.36 31.28 16.26
CA GLU A 211 5.52 30.48 16.68
C GLU A 211 6.66 30.53 15.67
N TYR A 212 6.32 30.49 14.37
CA TYR A 212 7.30 30.55 13.30
C TYR A 212 8.04 31.90 13.26
N ILE A 213 7.33 33.01 13.49
CA ILE A 213 7.92 34.36 13.46
C ILE A 213 8.78 34.62 14.69
N ASP A 214 8.42 34.11 15.87
CA ASP A 214 9.18 34.34 17.11
C ASP A 214 10.61 33.76 17.07
N ILE A 215 10.91 32.90 16.09
CA ILE A 215 12.19 32.21 15.92
C ILE A 215 13.07 32.80 14.79
N ILE A 216 12.49 33.61 13.89
CA ILE A 216 13.19 34.25 12.75
C ILE A 216 13.64 35.66 13.11
#